data_AF-A0A1T2YJU2-F1
#
_entry.id   AF-A0A1T2YJU2-F1
#
_cell.length_a   1.000
_cell.length_b   1.000
_cell.length_c   1.000
_cell.angle_alpha   90.00
_cell.angle_beta   90.00
_cell.angle_gamma   90.00
#
_symmetry.space_group_name_H-M   'P 1'
#
loop_
_entity.id
_entity.type
_entity.pdbx_description
1 polymer ?
#
loop_
_entity_poly.entity_id
_entity_poly.type
_entity_poly.pdbx_seq_one_letter_code
_entity_poly.pdbx_strand_id
1 'polypeptide(L)' 'MIDISKLEKIKSVQDLDDERTLDLARSYLRDSDWYALAQMEEGTPMPADIQAGRNAARATIYRLGEKPRH' A
#
# COMPACT_ATOMS: atom_id res chain seq x y z
N MET A 1 -10.21 39.76 -0.02
CA MET A 1 -9.93 38.65 -0.96
C MET A 1 -9.89 37.38 -0.12
N ILE A 2 -10.84 36.47 -0.32
CA ILE A 2 -10.90 35.22 0.47
C ILE A 2 -9.80 34.30 -0.04
N ASP A 3 -8.90 33.89 0.85
CA ASP A 3 -7.80 32.98 0.54
C ASP A 3 -8.34 31.54 0.48
N ILE A 4 -8.74 31.14 -0.72
CA ILE A 4 -9.25 29.80 -1.04
C ILE A 4 -8.17 28.71 -0.99
N SER A 5 -6.90 29.06 -0.78
CA SER A 5 -5.77 28.12 -0.66
C SER A 5 -5.82 27.25 0.60
N LYS A 6 -6.69 27.59 1.57
CA LYS A 6 -6.87 26.88 2.84
C LYS A 6 -8.12 25.99 2.89
N LEU A 7 -8.84 25.86 1.78
CA LEU A 7 -9.91 24.89 1.67
C LEU A 7 -9.30 23.49 1.58
N GLU A 8 -9.20 22.81 2.73
CA GLU A 8 -9.00 21.37 2.80
C GLU A 8 -10.01 20.71 1.85
N LYS A 9 -9.50 20.04 0.83
CA LYS A 9 -10.37 19.31 -0.11
C LYS A 9 -11.10 18.24 0.68
N ILE A 10 -12.42 18.30 0.67
CA ILE A 10 -13.26 17.23 1.19
C ILE A 10 -12.90 15.98 0.40
N LYS A 11 -12.31 14.99 1.07
CA LYS A 11 -11.95 13.71 0.46
C LYS A 11 -13.21 13.09 -0.14
N SER A 12 -13.09 12.65 -1.39
CA SER A 12 -14.15 11.87 -2.03
C SER A 12 -14.25 10.48 -1.39
N VAL A 13 -15.37 9.79 -1.62
CA VAL A 13 -15.51 8.38 -1.23
C VAL A 13 -14.39 7.52 -1.84
N GLN A 14 -13.94 7.86 -3.07
CA GLN A 14 -12.85 7.17 -3.74
C GLN A 14 -11.50 7.41 -3.04
N ASP A 15 -11.25 8.63 -2.53
CA ASP A 15 -10.00 8.92 -1.82
C ASP A 15 -9.91 8.15 -0.50
N LEU A 16 -11.03 7.99 0.20
CA LEU A 16 -11.10 7.20 1.43
C LEU A 16 -10.89 5.70 1.16
N ASP A 17 -11.45 5.19 0.06
CA ASP A 17 -11.26 3.80 -0.36
C ASP A 17 -9.82 3.53 -0.83
N ASP A 18 -9.24 4.46 -1.60
CA ASP A 18 -7.84 4.39 -2.03
C ASP A 18 -6.89 4.41 -0.82
N GLU A 19 -7.16 5.23 0.20
CA GLU A 19 -6.39 5.25 1.46
C GLU A 19 -6.51 3.94 2.23
N ARG A 20 -7.72 3.41 2.41
CA ARG A 20 -7.94 2.13 3.08
C ARG A 20 -7.22 1.00 2.34
N THR A 21 -7.30 1.00 1.02
CA THR A 21 -6.65 0.01 0.15
C THR A 21 -5.12 0.07 0.28
N LEU A 22 -4.54 1.27 0.34
CA LEU A 22 -3.11 1.46 0.60
C LEU A 22 -2.69 0.93 1.97
N ASP A 23 -3.48 1.18 3.01
CA ASP A 23 -3.17 0.74 4.37
C ASP A 23 -3.25 -0.78 4.51
N LEU A 24 -4.20 -1.42 3.84
CA LEU A 24 -4.29 -2.88 3.76
C LEU A 24 -3.07 -3.47 3.03
N ALA A 25 -2.66 -2.89 1.90
CA ALA A 25 -1.49 -3.35 1.17
C ALA A 25 -0.20 -3.22 2.00
N ARG A 26 -0.01 -2.10 2.70
CA ARG A 26 1.13 -1.88 3.60
C ARG A 26 1.13 -2.85 4.76
N SER A 27 -0.03 -3.07 5.38
CA SER A 27 -0.18 -4.01 6.49
C SER A 27 0.17 -5.43 6.05
N TYR A 28 -0.33 -5.86 4.88
CA TYR A 28 0.00 -7.18 4.33
C TYR A 28 1.51 -7.36 4.13
N LEU A 29 2.20 -6.35 3.58
CA LEU A 29 3.66 -6.42 3.41
C LEU A 29 4.36 -6.56 4.76
N ARG A 30 4.03 -5.72 5.74
CA ARG A 30 4.62 -5.77 7.08
C ARG A 30 4.37 -7.13 7.75
N ASP A 31 3.15 -7.61 7.71
CA ASP A 31 2.74 -8.83 8.42
C ASP A 31 3.35 -10.09 7.74
N SER A 32 3.71 -10.00 6.45
CA SER A 32 4.41 -11.06 5.70
C SER A 32 5.91 -10.85 5.53
N ASP A 33 6.51 -9.82 6.14
CA ASP A 33 7.94 -9.52 5.98
C ASP A 33 8.84 -10.59 6.59
N TRP A 34 8.36 -11.32 7.60
CA TRP A 34 9.11 -12.43 8.18
C TRP A 34 9.49 -13.47 7.13
N TYR A 35 8.61 -13.75 6.15
CA TYR A 35 8.91 -14.70 5.08
C TYR A 35 10.05 -14.21 4.17
N ALA A 36 10.15 -12.89 3.96
CA ALA A 36 11.26 -12.31 3.21
C ALA A 36 12.57 -12.42 4.00
N LEU A 37 12.52 -12.21 5.32
CA LEU A 37 13.68 -12.39 6.20
C LEU A 37 14.14 -13.85 6.24
N ALA A 38 13.23 -14.81 6.47
CA ALA A 38 13.56 -16.24 6.49
C ALA A 38 14.19 -16.71 5.17
N GLN A 39 13.70 -16.21 4.02
CA GLN A 39 14.33 -16.48 2.73
C GLN A 39 15.76 -15.94 2.64
N MET A 40 16.02 -14.75 3.18
CA MET A 40 17.34 -14.12 3.13
C MET A 40 18.33 -14.74 4.10
N GLU A 41 17.87 -15.14 5.29
CA GLU A 41 18.72 -15.67 6.36
C GLU A 41 18.93 -17.18 6.23
N GLU A 42 17.87 -17.94 5.99
CA GLU A 42 17.87 -19.40 6.04
C GLU A 42 17.76 -20.05 4.65
N GLY A 43 17.52 -19.25 3.61
CA GLY A 43 17.29 -19.75 2.26
C GLY A 43 15.90 -20.38 2.07
N THR A 44 15.02 -20.29 3.07
CA THR A 44 13.69 -20.90 3.02
C THR A 44 12.81 -20.22 1.97
N PRO A 45 12.31 -20.96 0.97
CA PRO A 45 11.45 -20.39 -0.05
C PRO A 45 10.18 -19.79 0.56
N MET A 46 9.87 -18.56 0.16
CA MET A 46 8.60 -17.93 0.47
C MET A 46 7.46 -18.76 -0.15
N PRO A 47 6.39 -19.06 0.59
CA PRO A 47 5.21 -19.72 0.03
C PRO A 47 4.62 -18.94 -1.16
N ALA A 48 4.17 -19.67 -2.17
CA ALA A 48 3.74 -19.08 -3.45
C ALA A 48 2.53 -18.13 -3.29
N ASP A 49 1.60 -18.46 -2.41
CA ASP A 49 0.46 -17.63 -2.03
C ASP A 49 0.89 -16.33 -1.35
N ILE A 50 1.85 -16.41 -0.42
CA ILE A 50 2.43 -15.22 0.23
C ILE A 50 3.14 -14.35 -0.79
N GLN A 51 3.93 -14.95 -1.69
CA GLN A 51 4.64 -14.21 -2.74
C GLN A 51 3.67 -13.51 -3.70
N ALA A 52 2.61 -14.19 -4.12
CA ALA A 52 1.55 -13.61 -4.95
C ALA A 52 0.86 -12.43 -4.23
N GLY A 53 0.50 -12.59 -2.95
CA GLY A 53 -0.10 -11.53 -2.16
C GLY A 53 0.83 -10.31 -1.99
N ARG A 54 2.14 -10.53 -1.77
CA ARG A 54 3.13 -9.45 -1.67
C ARG A 54 3.28 -8.71 -3.00
N ASN A 55 3.26 -9.42 -4.12
CA ASN A 55 3.29 -8.80 -5.44
C ASN A 55 2.03 -7.94 -5.70
N ALA A 56 0.85 -8.42 -5.33
CA ALA A 56 -0.40 -7.67 -5.45
C ALA A 56 -0.42 -6.42 -4.55
N ALA A 57 0.08 -6.53 -3.32
CA ALA A 57 0.20 -5.40 -2.40
C ALA A 57 1.16 -4.33 -2.94
N ARG A 58 2.32 -4.73 -3.47
CA ARG A 58 3.26 -3.80 -4.13
C ARG A 58 2.63 -3.12 -5.34
N ALA A 59 1.98 -3.87 -6.23
CA ALA A 59 1.27 -3.31 -7.37
C ALA A 59 0.20 -2.28 -6.96
N THR A 60 -0.51 -2.55 -5.85
CA THR A 60 -1.48 -1.61 -5.28
C THR A 60 -0.83 -0.33 -4.80
N ILE A 61 0.29 -0.43 -4.09
CA ILE A 61 1.06 0.73 -3.61
C ILE A 61 1.61 1.54 -4.78
N TYR A 62 2.14 0.92 -5.84
CA TYR A 62 2.61 1.66 -7.01
C TYR A 62 1.45 2.40 -7.70
N ARG A 63 0.34 1.68 -7.97
CA ARG A 63 -0.84 2.25 -8.64
C ARG A 63 -1.45 3.44 -7.89
N LEU A 64 -1.54 3.36 -6.56
CA LEU A 64 -2.20 4.37 -5.74
C LEU A 64 -1.24 5.40 -5.13
N GLY A 65 0.02 5.04 -4.92
CA GLY A 65 1.05 5.90 -4.34
C GLY A 65 1.66 6.89 -5.34
N GLU A 66 1.63 6.57 -6.64
CA GLU A 66 2.05 7.49 -7.71
C GLU A 66 0.96 8.50 -8.12
N LYS A 67 -0.29 8.30 -7.68
CA LYS A 67 -1.38 9.24 -7.95
C LYS A 67 -1.07 10.56 -7.23
N PRO A 68 -0.90 11.69 -7.94
CA PRO A 68 -0.79 12.99 -7.28
C PRO A 68 -2.07 13.22 -6.49
N ARG A 69 -1.94 13.57 -5.21
CA ARG A 69 -3.07 14.05 -4.42
C ARG A 69 -3.50 15.39 -5.04
N HIS A 70 -4.53 15.35 -5.88
CA HIS A 70 -4.99 16.51 -6.65
C HIS A 70 -5.79 17.46 -5.79
#